data_AF-A0A7S4VTF6-F1
#
_entry.id   AF-A0A7S4VTF6-F1
#
_cell.length_a   1.000
_cell.length_b   1.000
_cell.length_c   1.000
_cell.angle_alpha   90.00
_cell.angle_beta   90.00
_cell.angle_gamma   90.00
#
_symmetry.space_group_name_H-M   'P 1'
#
loop_
_entity.id
_entity.type
_entity.pdbx_description
1 polymer ?
#
loop_
_entity_poly.entity_id
_entity_poly.type
_entity_poly.pdbx_seq_one_letter_code
_entity_poly.pdbx_strand_id
1 'polypeptide(L)'
;KEWKRTALETTGLRCVDDSTEDTDGSKKDKKKKKTRTSPKKRRSKKKDLIIEDDDSENNRAAKKKNENSDDSDKTSALAPPPPIEIFSWAKVPQKIPKHITQYVVICDEAHCMQSMTSSRTTHVLRLVLSHRCIGVLLLSGTPMKNGKPLNLFPLLKAVKHPFGDKQKAYETHFCAGREKRFNRGGGGGGERVVWDANGSSNLKSLHAHISSHVLHMTKEDCLTLPSKTREYRKVPVSSRHEMLHANAMQDLAKSYSAYSQLQTSNKVDESSNDALLGAFARLRQAASFAKVDATVSLAKSLLEVEPAVVVRCHDFFLLFVRLQRNSNSCRVFAFLHTCLRIFCLVSFSIRYLHVL
;
A
#
# COMPACT_ATOMS: atom_id res chain seq x y z
N LYS A 1 18.74 34.35 3.13
CA LYS A 1 17.75 33.71 4.03
C LYS A 1 17.68 32.23 3.66
N GLU A 2 18.56 31.46 4.28
CA GLU A 2 18.92 30.09 3.89
C GLU A 2 17.97 29.11 4.60
N TRP A 3 17.19 28.33 3.84
CA TRP A 3 16.30 27.31 4.37
C TRP A 3 17.10 26.05 4.72
N LYS A 4 17.81 26.07 5.85
CA LYS A 4 18.26 24.84 6.52
C LYS A 4 17.27 24.53 7.65
N ARG A 5 16.26 23.72 7.35
CA ARG A 5 15.43 23.05 8.35
C ARG A 5 15.95 21.63 8.51
N THR A 6 16.83 21.42 9.47
CA THR A 6 17.08 20.10 10.03
C THR A 6 15.96 19.83 11.03
N ALA A 7 14.99 19.00 10.66
CA ALA A 7 13.80 18.70 11.48
C ALA A 7 14.14 18.24 12.91
N LEU A 8 15.34 17.67 13.11
CA LEU A 8 15.86 17.24 14.41
C LEU A 8 16.01 18.38 15.43
N GLU A 9 16.42 19.58 15.00
CA GLU A 9 16.79 20.67 15.91
C GLU A 9 15.58 21.41 16.49
N THR A 10 14.38 21.24 15.92
CA THR A 10 13.16 21.94 16.35
C THR A 10 12.18 21.06 17.14
N THR A 11 12.23 19.74 16.98
CA THR A 11 11.15 18.83 17.45
C THR A 11 11.61 17.72 18.39
N GLY A 12 12.91 17.55 18.66
CA GLY A 12 13.41 16.51 19.55
C GLY A 12 13.13 15.08 19.08
N LEU A 13 12.94 14.87 17.77
CA LEU A 13 12.63 13.59 17.14
C LEU A 13 13.71 12.53 17.45
N ARG A 14 13.31 11.42 18.09
CA ARG A 14 14.11 10.19 18.16
C ARG A 14 13.67 9.24 17.06
N CYS A 15 14.53 9.02 16.07
CA CYS A 15 14.40 7.89 15.16
C CYS A 15 14.87 6.63 15.88
N VAL A 16 14.02 5.61 15.97
CA VAL A 16 14.44 4.29 16.47
C VAL A 16 15.05 3.55 15.28
N ASP A 17 16.38 3.57 15.18
CA ASP A 17 17.14 2.79 14.20
C ASP A 17 17.43 1.37 14.72
N ASP A 18 17.50 0.41 13.78
CA ASP A 18 17.61 -1.05 13.96
C ASP A 18 18.97 -1.53 14.57
N SER A 19 19.57 -0.85 15.54
CA SER A 19 20.86 -1.30 16.10
C SER A 19 21.05 -1.04 17.60
N THR A 20 20.53 -1.97 18.43
CA THR A 20 21.16 -2.39 19.69
C THR A 20 20.72 -3.83 19.98
N GLU A 21 21.50 -4.80 19.52
CA GLU A 21 21.56 -6.14 20.11
C GLU A 21 22.42 -6.03 21.38
N ASP A 22 21.79 -6.14 22.55
CA ASP A 22 22.51 -6.41 23.78
C ASP A 22 22.92 -7.89 23.79
N THR A 23 24.23 -8.09 23.70
CA THR A 23 24.92 -9.32 24.05
C THR A 23 24.84 -9.54 25.55
N ASP A 24 24.23 -10.65 26.01
CA ASP A 24 24.89 -11.48 27.02
C ASP A 24 24.37 -12.92 27.03
N GLY A 25 25.29 -13.87 27.18
CA GLY A 25 25.08 -15.29 26.98
C GLY A 25 24.84 -16.10 28.25
N SER A 26 24.21 -17.27 28.10
CA SER A 26 24.68 -18.53 28.72
C SER A 26 23.89 -19.78 28.27
N LYS A 27 24.62 -20.68 27.59
CA LYS A 27 24.65 -22.18 27.68
C LYS A 27 23.46 -22.85 28.41
N LYS A 28 22.74 -23.87 27.88
CA LYS A 28 23.21 -25.25 27.57
C LYS A 28 22.01 -26.18 27.25
N ASP A 29 22.26 -27.16 26.39
CA ASP A 29 21.77 -28.57 26.39
C ASP A 29 20.27 -28.93 26.29
N LYS A 30 19.83 -29.51 25.15
CA LYS A 30 19.76 -30.99 24.92
C LYS A 30 18.98 -31.36 23.64
N LYS A 31 19.56 -32.30 22.91
CA LYS A 31 19.08 -33.05 21.75
C LYS A 31 17.80 -33.85 22.08
N LYS A 32 16.78 -33.83 21.22
CA LYS A 32 15.88 -35.00 20.99
C LYS A 32 15.24 -34.97 19.60
N LYS A 33 14.91 -36.17 19.14
CA LYS A 33 14.89 -36.66 17.76
C LYS A 33 13.46 -36.95 17.30
N LYS A 34 13.19 -36.67 16.01
CA LYS A 34 12.14 -37.21 15.10
C LYS A 34 10.66 -37.10 15.51
N THR A 35 9.83 -36.59 14.59
CA THR A 35 8.92 -37.43 13.77
C THR A 35 8.17 -36.61 12.71
N ARG A 36 8.03 -37.20 11.51
CA ARG A 36 7.22 -36.75 10.39
C ARG A 36 5.74 -36.91 10.74
N THR A 37 4.92 -35.88 10.52
CA THR A 37 3.46 -36.02 10.39
C THR A 37 2.93 -35.12 9.28
N SER A 38 1.97 -35.68 8.55
CA SER A 38 1.41 -35.31 7.25
C SER A 38 0.57 -34.01 7.25
N PRO A 39 0.35 -33.36 6.09
CA PRO A 39 -0.35 -32.08 6.04
C PRO A 39 -1.87 -32.25 6.21
N LYS A 40 -2.44 -31.71 7.31
CA LYS A 40 -3.89 -31.59 7.48
C LYS A 40 -4.42 -30.29 6.85
N LYS A 41 -5.45 -30.46 6.01
CA LYS A 41 -6.30 -29.45 5.36
C LYS A 41 -6.62 -28.24 6.27
N ARG A 42 -6.22 -27.03 5.86
CA ARG A 42 -6.67 -25.77 6.49
C ARG A 42 -8.01 -25.34 5.90
N ARG A 43 -9.11 -25.54 6.64
CA ARG A 43 -10.38 -24.81 6.46
C ARG A 43 -10.17 -23.39 6.97
N SER A 44 -10.35 -22.39 6.11
CA SER A 44 -10.37 -20.98 6.50
C SER A 44 -11.66 -20.67 7.27
N LYS A 45 -11.57 -20.59 8.61
CA LYS A 45 -12.63 -19.96 9.42
C LYS A 45 -12.44 -18.44 9.33
N LYS A 46 -13.48 -17.77 8.82
CA LYS A 46 -13.68 -16.32 8.93
C LYS A 46 -13.77 -15.99 10.43
N LYS A 47 -12.78 -15.31 10.98
CA LYS A 47 -12.83 -14.76 12.34
C LYS A 47 -13.37 -13.35 12.22
N ASP A 48 -14.55 -13.13 12.77
CA ASP A 48 -14.98 -11.79 13.12
C ASP A 48 -13.98 -11.23 14.15
N LEU A 49 -13.59 -9.96 13.98
CA LEU A 49 -12.65 -9.28 14.87
C LEU A 49 -13.36 -9.02 16.20
N ILE A 50 -13.26 -9.97 17.13
CA ILE A 50 -13.58 -9.75 18.54
C ILE A 50 -12.34 -9.09 19.15
N ILE A 51 -12.54 -7.87 19.67
CA ILE A 51 -11.55 -7.15 20.47
C ILE A 51 -11.68 -7.72 21.88
N GLU A 52 -10.71 -8.52 22.30
CA GLU A 52 -10.55 -8.90 23.70
C GLU A 52 -9.70 -7.81 24.36
N ASP A 53 -10.35 -6.92 25.10
CA ASP A 53 -9.69 -5.98 26.01
C ASP A 53 -9.50 -6.69 27.35
N ASP A 54 -8.24 -6.91 27.72
CA ASP A 54 -7.81 -7.55 28.95
C ASP A 54 -7.60 -6.47 30.02
N ASP A 55 -8.71 -5.86 30.48
CA ASP A 55 -8.72 -4.82 31.52
C ASP A 55 -9.84 -5.11 32.53
N SER A 56 -9.60 -6.06 33.42
CA SER A 56 -10.38 -6.21 34.66
C SER A 56 -9.44 -6.29 35.86
N GLU A 57 -9.01 -5.15 36.38
CA GLU A 57 -8.77 -4.96 37.82
C GLU A 57 -8.44 -3.48 38.14
N ASN A 58 -8.98 -3.03 39.27
CA ASN A 58 -8.75 -1.74 39.93
C ASN A 58 -9.33 -0.46 39.28
N ASN A 59 -10.57 -0.14 39.67
CA ASN A 59 -10.90 1.24 40.04
C ASN A 59 -11.96 1.27 41.15
N ARG A 60 -11.50 1.08 42.39
CA ARG A 60 -12.29 1.32 43.59
C ARG A 60 -11.44 2.00 44.66
N ALA A 61 -10.94 3.21 44.39
CA ALA A 61 -10.57 4.21 45.41
C ALA A 61 -9.98 5.45 44.73
N ALA A 62 -10.75 6.55 44.66
CA ALA A 62 -10.26 7.93 44.82
C ALA A 62 -11.39 8.92 44.56
N LYS A 63 -12.17 9.21 45.60
CA LYS A 63 -13.05 10.39 45.66
C LYS A 63 -12.73 11.10 46.97
N LYS A 64 -11.96 12.22 46.91
CA LYS A 64 -12.14 13.42 47.74
C LYS A 64 -10.97 14.42 47.60
N LYS A 65 -11.37 15.69 47.42
CA LYS A 65 -10.71 16.96 47.83
C LYS A 65 -9.48 17.38 47.01
N ASN A 66 -9.28 18.65 46.62
CA ASN A 66 -9.76 19.93 47.18
C ASN A 66 -9.88 20.99 46.07
N GLU A 67 -10.85 21.89 46.27
CA GLU A 67 -10.86 23.24 45.73
C GLU A 67 -9.78 24.08 46.42
N ASN A 68 -9.06 24.92 45.67
CA ASN A 68 -8.68 26.26 46.09
C ASN A 68 -8.22 27.05 44.85
N SER A 69 -8.89 28.19 44.68
CA SER A 69 -8.55 29.29 43.79
C SER A 69 -7.23 29.92 44.20
N ASP A 70 -6.38 30.24 43.23
CA ASP A 70 -5.55 31.45 43.29
C ASP A 70 -5.17 31.88 41.86
N ASP A 71 -5.58 33.11 41.58
CA ASP A 71 -5.38 33.87 40.35
C ASP A 71 -3.96 34.44 40.39
N SER A 72 -3.10 34.01 39.47
CA SER A 72 -1.82 34.69 39.22
C SER A 72 -1.33 34.40 37.80
N ASP A 73 -1.06 35.49 37.09
CA ASP A 73 -0.46 35.58 35.76
C ASP A 73 0.54 34.47 35.46
N LYS A 74 0.15 33.54 34.60
CA LYS A 74 1.07 32.68 33.85
C LYS A 74 0.91 33.00 32.38
N THR A 75 1.82 33.82 31.87
CA THR A 75 2.23 33.78 30.47
C THR A 75 2.28 32.33 30.00
N SER A 76 1.34 31.93 29.16
CA SER A 76 1.17 30.56 28.69
C SER A 76 2.35 30.21 27.76
N ALA A 77 3.47 29.81 28.35
CA ALA A 77 4.51 29.10 27.64
C ALA A 77 3.83 27.86 27.03
N LEU A 78 3.69 27.89 25.70
CA LEU A 78 3.07 26.82 24.92
C LEU A 78 3.75 25.50 25.33
N ALA A 79 2.99 24.54 25.86
CA ALA A 79 3.53 23.24 26.24
C ALA A 79 4.35 22.66 25.07
N PRO A 80 5.50 22.01 25.33
CA PRO A 80 6.30 21.41 24.27
C PRO A 80 5.40 20.46 23.46
N PRO A 81 5.55 20.43 22.13
CA PRO A 81 4.70 19.60 21.28
C PRO A 81 4.79 18.13 21.72
N PRO A 82 3.69 17.37 21.59
CA PRO A 82 3.70 15.96 21.95
C PRO A 82 4.76 15.21 21.13
N PRO A 83 5.38 14.15 21.70
CA PRO A 83 6.37 13.36 20.99
C PRO A 83 5.74 12.69 19.76
N ILE A 84 6.40 12.81 18.59
CA ILE A 84 5.95 12.23 17.32
C ILE A 84 6.78 10.97 17.04
N GLU A 85 6.10 9.84 16.83
CA GLU A 85 6.71 8.58 16.42
C GLU A 85 6.33 8.24 14.97
N ILE A 86 7.32 7.89 14.14
CA ILE A 86 7.13 7.65 12.71
C ILE A 86 7.33 6.15 12.40
N PHE A 87 6.33 5.57 11.75
CA PHE A 87 6.36 4.16 11.36
C PHE A 87 6.15 3.99 9.85
N SER A 88 6.82 2.99 9.28
CA SER A 88 6.57 2.55 7.91
C SER A 88 5.36 1.61 7.85
N TRP A 89 4.63 1.65 6.73
CA TRP A 89 3.59 0.65 6.41
C TRP A 89 4.06 -0.80 6.49
N ALA A 90 5.37 -1.07 6.39
CA ALA A 90 5.94 -2.41 6.54
C ALA A 90 6.07 -2.86 8.01
N LYS A 91 6.21 -1.91 8.95
CA LYS A 91 6.44 -2.15 10.38
C LYS A 91 5.45 -1.30 11.22
N VAL A 92 4.15 -1.48 10.99
CA VAL A 92 3.11 -0.83 11.82
C VAL A 92 3.17 -1.39 13.25
N PRO A 93 3.19 -0.53 14.29
CA PRO A 93 3.28 -1.00 15.67
C PRO A 93 2.02 -1.80 16.03
N GLN A 94 2.20 -2.92 16.72
CA GLN A 94 1.09 -3.80 17.11
C GLN A 94 0.62 -3.54 18.54
N LYS A 95 1.49 -2.98 19.37
CA LYS A 95 1.23 -2.61 20.76
C LYS A 95 1.76 -1.23 20.97
N ILE A 96 0.96 -0.38 21.58
CA ILE A 96 1.40 0.94 22.01
C ILE A 96 1.83 0.81 23.48
N PRO A 97 2.97 1.41 23.89
CA PRO A 97 3.42 1.40 25.27
C PRO A 97 2.33 1.82 26.26
N LYS A 98 2.27 1.16 27.43
CA LYS A 98 1.21 1.40 28.44
C LYS A 98 1.19 2.83 28.99
N HIS A 99 2.32 3.51 28.98
CA HIS A 99 2.42 4.90 29.45
C HIS A 99 1.73 5.90 28.50
N ILE A 100 1.45 5.51 27.24
CA ILE A 100 0.70 6.34 26.29
C ILE A 100 -0.78 6.06 26.48
N THR A 101 -1.45 6.98 27.17
CA THR A 101 -2.89 6.90 27.48
C THR A 101 -3.75 7.31 26.30
N GLN A 102 -3.34 8.31 25.53
CA GLN A 102 -4.05 8.82 24.36
C GLN A 102 -3.10 9.13 23.21
N TYR A 103 -3.54 8.92 21.98
CA TYR A 103 -2.77 9.24 20.78
C TYR A 103 -3.67 9.51 19.57
N VAL A 104 -3.10 10.19 18.58
CA VAL A 104 -3.68 10.42 17.25
C VAL A 104 -2.88 9.61 16.23
N VAL A 105 -3.56 9.08 15.22
CA VAL A 105 -2.93 8.36 14.12
C VAL A 105 -3.07 9.14 12.84
N ILE A 106 -1.96 9.46 12.18
CA ILE A 106 -1.97 10.02 10.83
C ILE A 106 -1.37 9.00 9.87
N CYS A 107 -2.14 8.64 8.84
CA CYS A 107 -1.75 7.69 7.82
C CYS A 107 -1.59 8.42 6.49
N ASP A 108 -0.34 8.64 6.06
CA ASP A 108 -0.10 9.09 4.69
C ASP A 108 -0.07 7.91 3.71
N GLU A 109 -0.39 8.21 2.46
CA GLU A 109 -0.72 7.26 1.41
C GLU A 109 -1.70 6.19 1.90
N ALA A 110 -2.79 6.65 2.53
CA ALA A 110 -3.82 5.79 3.12
C ALA A 110 -4.43 4.81 2.11
N HIS A 111 -4.27 5.04 0.81
CA HIS A 111 -4.58 4.05 -0.23
C HIS A 111 -3.84 2.70 -0.04
N CYS A 112 -2.78 2.66 0.77
CA CYS A 112 -2.08 1.44 1.19
C CYS A 112 -2.92 0.45 2.00
N MET A 113 -4.02 0.89 2.63
CA MET A 113 -4.90 0.06 3.45
C MET A 113 -6.26 -0.29 2.82
N GLN A 114 -6.37 -0.24 1.49
CA GLN A 114 -7.64 -0.48 0.77
C GLN A 114 -8.13 -1.95 0.75
N SER A 115 -7.51 -2.85 1.51
CA SER A 115 -7.85 -4.28 1.50
C SER A 115 -7.95 -4.86 2.92
N MET A 116 -9.17 -5.24 3.32
CA MET A 116 -9.47 -5.87 4.61
C MET A 116 -8.73 -7.19 4.85
N THR A 117 -8.23 -7.86 3.80
CA THR A 117 -7.47 -9.11 3.92
C THR A 117 -5.98 -8.88 4.17
N SER A 118 -5.49 -7.65 3.99
CA SER A 118 -4.07 -7.34 4.14
C SER A 118 -3.69 -7.14 5.61
N SER A 119 -2.55 -7.70 6.02
CA SER A 119 -2.03 -7.55 7.38
C SER A 119 -1.82 -6.09 7.77
N ARG A 120 -1.38 -5.25 6.82
CA ARG A 120 -1.18 -3.81 7.02
C ARG A 120 -2.47 -3.11 7.43
N THR A 121 -3.56 -3.37 6.71
CA THR A 121 -4.88 -2.81 7.04
C THR A 121 -5.32 -3.26 8.43
N THR A 122 -5.19 -4.55 8.74
CA THR A 122 -5.54 -5.09 10.05
C THR A 122 -4.74 -4.44 11.18
N HIS A 123 -3.43 -4.23 10.99
CA HIS A 123 -2.58 -3.61 12.01
C HIS A 123 -2.98 -2.15 12.27
N VAL A 124 -3.20 -1.35 11.22
CA VAL A 124 -3.63 0.04 11.42
C VAL A 124 -5.04 0.10 12.00
N LEU A 125 -5.96 -0.77 11.56
CA LEU A 125 -7.30 -0.83 12.15
C LEU A 125 -7.27 -1.11 13.66
N ARG A 126 -6.35 -1.97 14.14
CA ARG A 126 -6.17 -2.20 15.58
C ARG A 126 -5.72 -0.96 16.34
N LEU A 127 -4.87 -0.12 15.72
CA LEU A 127 -4.44 1.15 16.31
C LEU A 127 -5.59 2.14 16.39
N VAL A 128 -6.25 2.41 15.25
CA VAL A 128 -7.27 3.48 15.16
C VAL A 128 -8.58 3.14 15.87
N LEU A 129 -8.91 1.85 16.00
CA LEU A 129 -10.11 1.39 16.71
C LEU A 129 -9.91 1.25 18.22
N SER A 130 -8.68 1.37 18.73
CA SER A 130 -8.42 1.36 20.17
C SER A 130 -9.12 2.53 20.86
N HIS A 131 -9.63 2.31 22.08
CA HIS A 131 -10.22 3.37 22.92
C HIS A 131 -9.23 4.49 23.27
N ARG A 132 -7.92 4.20 23.22
CA ARG A 132 -6.84 5.17 23.43
C ARG A 132 -6.58 6.05 22.21
N CYS A 133 -7.07 5.67 21.02
CA CYS A 133 -6.93 6.49 19.82
C CYS A 133 -8.06 7.53 19.78
N ILE A 134 -7.70 8.80 19.95
CA ILE A 134 -8.67 9.91 20.03
C ILE A 134 -8.98 10.53 18.66
N GLY A 135 -8.14 10.28 17.65
CA GLY A 135 -8.36 10.82 16.31
C GLY A 135 -7.55 10.09 15.24
N VAL A 136 -8.05 10.15 14.00
CA VAL A 136 -7.36 9.61 12.83
C VAL A 136 -7.44 10.58 11.66
N LEU A 137 -6.31 10.77 10.97
CA LEU A 137 -6.20 11.56 9.74
C LEU A 137 -5.66 10.67 8.64
N LEU A 138 -6.44 10.50 7.57
CA LEU A 138 -6.05 9.68 6.42
C LEU A 138 -5.69 10.61 5.26
N LEU A 139 -4.40 10.66 4.91
CA LEU A 139 -3.90 11.48 3.81
C LEU A 139 -3.71 10.58 2.58
N SER A 140 -4.28 10.99 1.45
CA SER A 140 -4.13 10.26 0.20
C SER A 140 -4.48 11.14 -0.98
N GLY A 141 -3.62 11.16 -2.00
CA GLY A 141 -3.96 11.74 -3.30
C GLY A 141 -4.89 10.87 -4.14
N THR A 142 -5.07 9.59 -3.78
CA THR A 142 -5.89 8.62 -4.54
C THR A 142 -6.66 7.67 -3.61
N PRO A 143 -7.70 8.15 -2.92
CA PRO A 143 -8.41 7.37 -1.90
C PRO A 143 -9.11 6.12 -2.45
N MET A 144 -9.35 6.05 -3.77
CA MET A 144 -9.98 4.91 -4.44
C MET A 144 -9.15 4.46 -5.65
N LYS A 145 -8.30 3.44 -5.47
CA LYS A 145 -7.54 2.86 -6.59
C LYS A 145 -8.52 2.32 -7.66
N ASN A 146 -8.29 2.70 -8.92
CA ASN A 146 -9.15 2.33 -10.06
C ASN A 146 -10.64 2.70 -9.89
N GLY A 147 -10.98 3.67 -9.02
CA GLY A 147 -12.36 4.11 -8.82
C GLY A 147 -13.29 3.07 -8.17
N LYS A 148 -12.75 2.03 -7.54
CA LYS A 148 -13.58 0.97 -6.93
C LYS A 148 -14.06 1.36 -5.52
N PRO A 149 -15.37 1.39 -5.24
CA PRO A 149 -15.91 1.75 -3.93
C PRO A 149 -15.51 0.76 -2.82
N LEU A 150 -15.21 -0.49 -3.18
CA LEU A 150 -14.68 -1.50 -2.25
C LEU A 150 -13.43 -1.01 -1.51
N ASN A 151 -12.57 -0.27 -2.21
CA ASN A 151 -11.31 0.24 -1.66
C ASN A 151 -11.52 1.30 -0.58
N LEU A 152 -12.68 1.96 -0.57
CA LEU A 152 -13.01 3.01 0.39
C LEU A 152 -13.44 2.42 1.75
N PHE A 153 -13.95 1.19 1.78
CA PHE A 153 -14.50 0.59 3.01
C PHE A 153 -13.53 0.57 4.19
N PRO A 154 -12.26 0.14 4.05
CA PRO A 154 -11.32 0.16 5.17
C PRO A 154 -11.03 1.57 5.69
N LEU A 155 -11.02 2.57 4.81
CA LEU A 155 -10.81 3.97 5.16
C LEU A 155 -12.00 4.49 5.98
N LEU A 156 -13.23 4.20 5.54
CA LEU A 156 -14.46 4.54 6.28
C LEU A 156 -14.50 3.85 7.65
N LYS A 157 -14.04 2.60 7.73
CA LYS A 157 -13.92 1.87 8.99
C LYS A 157 -12.91 2.52 9.93
N ALA A 158 -11.76 2.96 9.41
CA ALA A 158 -10.73 3.61 10.20
C ALA A 158 -11.23 4.92 10.81
N VAL A 159 -11.93 5.75 10.05
CA VAL A 159 -12.52 7.03 10.54
C VAL A 159 -13.82 6.84 11.33
N LYS A 160 -14.23 5.59 11.63
CA LYS A 160 -15.44 5.25 12.37
C LYS A 160 -16.72 5.82 11.73
N HIS A 161 -16.75 5.93 10.39
CA HIS A 161 -17.95 6.34 9.65
C HIS A 161 -19.00 5.20 9.69
N PRO A 162 -20.32 5.49 9.78
CA PRO A 162 -21.35 4.44 9.87
C PRO A 162 -21.31 3.37 8.76
N PHE A 163 -20.89 3.76 7.55
CA PHE A 163 -20.69 2.83 6.43
C PHE A 163 -19.49 1.87 6.59
N GLY A 164 -18.58 2.14 7.52
CA GLY A 164 -17.42 1.30 7.86
C GLY A 164 -17.73 0.15 8.83
N ASP A 165 -18.94 0.07 9.37
CA ASP A 165 -19.29 -0.92 10.38
C ASP A 165 -19.49 -2.32 9.77
N LYS A 166 -20.43 -2.42 8.82
CA LYS A 166 -20.89 -3.69 8.25
C LYS A 166 -20.44 -3.84 6.80
N GLN A 167 -19.31 -4.53 6.60
CA GLN A 167 -18.69 -4.74 5.29
C GLN A 167 -19.66 -5.31 4.24
N LYS A 168 -20.39 -6.40 4.56
CA LYS A 168 -21.27 -7.04 3.58
C LYS A 168 -22.42 -6.11 3.16
N ALA A 169 -22.95 -5.29 4.06
CA ALA A 169 -24.00 -4.32 3.74
C ALA A 169 -23.46 -3.22 2.81
N TYR A 170 -22.28 -2.66 3.13
CA TYR A 170 -21.59 -1.70 2.27
C TYR A 170 -21.34 -2.27 0.87
N GLU A 171 -20.83 -3.50 0.79
CA GLU A 171 -20.54 -4.18 -0.47
C GLU A 171 -21.80 -4.41 -1.32
N THR A 172 -22.90 -4.87 -0.71
CA THR A 172 -24.19 -5.04 -1.40
C THR A 172 -24.70 -3.71 -1.96
N HIS A 173 -24.68 -2.64 -1.17
CA HIS A 173 -25.30 -1.36 -1.56
C HIS A 173 -24.46 -0.52 -2.53
N PHE A 174 -23.12 -0.51 -2.36
CA PHE A 174 -22.24 0.38 -3.10
C PHE A 174 -21.27 -0.32 -4.05
N CYS A 175 -21.00 -1.60 -3.84
CA CYS A 175 -20.05 -2.37 -4.66
C CYS A 175 -20.75 -3.39 -5.58
N ALA A 176 -22.08 -3.29 -5.73
CA ALA A 176 -22.92 -4.27 -6.41
C ALA A 176 -22.63 -5.72 -5.98
N GLY A 177 -22.44 -5.90 -4.66
CA GLY A 177 -22.10 -7.17 -4.04
C GLY A 177 -23.14 -8.26 -4.33
N ARG A 178 -22.70 -9.34 -4.97
CA ARG A 178 -23.57 -10.47 -5.32
C ARG A 178 -22.86 -11.81 -5.18
N GLU A 179 -23.64 -12.85 -4.94
CA GLU A 179 -23.14 -14.22 -4.98
C GLU A 179 -23.00 -14.67 -6.43
N LYS A 180 -21.77 -14.98 -6.84
CA LYS A 180 -21.48 -15.64 -8.11
C LYS A 180 -21.24 -17.11 -7.87
N ARG A 181 -21.95 -17.93 -8.63
CA ARG A 181 -21.79 -19.37 -8.60
C ARG A 181 -20.80 -19.78 -9.67
N PHE A 182 -19.76 -20.49 -9.26
CA PHE A 182 -18.75 -21.01 -10.14
C PHE A 182 -18.89 -22.53 -10.16
N ASN A 183 -19.06 -23.09 -11.36
CA ASN A 183 -18.94 -24.53 -11.53
C ASN A 183 -17.49 -24.92 -11.28
N ARG A 184 -17.28 -25.85 -10.35
CA ARG A 184 -15.96 -26.38 -10.08
C ARG A 184 -15.59 -27.24 -11.27
N GLY A 185 -14.80 -26.65 -12.15
CA GLY A 185 -14.11 -27.38 -13.18
C GLY A 185 -13.15 -28.40 -12.55
N GLY A 186 -13.64 -29.61 -12.26
CA GLY A 186 -12.82 -30.80 -12.07
C GLY A 186 -13.44 -31.86 -11.18
N GLY A 187 -14.01 -32.89 -11.80
CA GLY A 187 -14.24 -34.25 -11.29
C GLY A 187 -15.14 -34.45 -10.06
N GLY A 188 -15.30 -33.44 -9.20
CA GLY A 188 -16.21 -33.42 -8.06
C GLY A 188 -17.22 -32.30 -8.26
N GLY A 189 -18.40 -32.67 -8.77
CA GLY A 189 -19.50 -31.76 -9.09
C GLY A 189 -20.05 -31.03 -7.86
N GLY A 190 -19.36 -29.96 -7.47
CA GLY A 190 -19.80 -29.05 -6.42
C GLY A 190 -19.81 -27.61 -6.91
N GLU A 191 -20.94 -26.92 -6.71
CA GLU A 191 -21.08 -25.51 -7.01
C GLU A 191 -20.32 -24.68 -5.95
N ARG A 192 -19.39 -23.81 -6.36
CA ARG A 192 -18.70 -22.88 -5.46
C ARG A 192 -19.39 -21.54 -5.52
N VAL A 193 -20.05 -21.15 -4.43
CA VAL A 193 -20.58 -19.79 -4.28
C VAL A 193 -19.46 -18.88 -3.78
N VAL A 194 -19.18 -17.80 -4.51
CA VAL A 194 -18.19 -16.78 -4.18
C VAL A 194 -18.88 -15.42 -4.15
N TRP A 195 -18.63 -14.65 -3.09
CA TRP A 195 -19.09 -13.26 -3.02
C TRP A 195 -18.23 -12.37 -3.91
N ASP A 196 -18.85 -11.68 -4.87
CA ASP A 196 -18.20 -10.72 -5.76
C ASP A 196 -18.69 -9.30 -5.48
N ALA A 197 -17.77 -8.44 -5.05
CA ALA A 197 -18.00 -7.03 -4.72
C ALA A 197 -17.10 -6.10 -5.55
N ASN A 198 -16.76 -6.49 -6.79
CA ASN A 198 -15.92 -5.67 -7.67
C ASN A 198 -16.67 -4.58 -8.46
N GLY A 199 -17.99 -4.48 -8.30
CA GLY A 199 -18.81 -3.53 -9.03
C GLY A 199 -18.89 -2.15 -8.36
N SER A 200 -19.84 -1.36 -8.83
CA SER A 200 -20.14 -0.03 -8.30
C SER A 200 -21.62 0.28 -8.47
N SER A 201 -22.27 0.74 -7.42
CA SER A 201 -23.69 1.11 -7.38
C SER A 201 -23.88 2.31 -6.44
N ASN A 202 -24.94 3.11 -6.66
CA ASN A 202 -25.34 4.19 -5.76
C ASN A 202 -24.25 5.22 -5.37
N LEU A 203 -23.29 5.47 -6.28
CA LEU A 203 -22.11 6.31 -6.00
C LEU A 203 -22.46 7.76 -5.66
N LYS A 204 -23.51 8.33 -6.25
CA LYS A 204 -23.97 9.70 -5.93
C LYS A 204 -24.40 9.81 -4.46
N SER A 205 -25.15 8.82 -3.96
CA SER A 205 -25.57 8.76 -2.56
C SER A 205 -24.37 8.55 -1.65
N LEU A 206 -23.46 7.63 -2.01
CA LEU A 206 -22.22 7.43 -1.26
C LEU A 206 -21.44 8.74 -1.11
N HIS A 207 -21.22 9.45 -2.22
CA HIS A 207 -20.51 10.72 -2.24
C HIS A 207 -21.16 11.77 -1.33
N ALA A 208 -22.49 11.92 -1.40
CA ALA A 208 -23.21 12.87 -0.57
C ALA A 208 -22.98 12.62 0.93
N HIS A 209 -23.06 11.36 1.37
CA HIS A 209 -22.88 10.99 2.78
C HIS A 209 -21.44 11.15 3.28
N ILE A 210 -20.45 10.83 2.46
CA ILE A 210 -19.03 10.91 2.86
C ILE A 210 -18.44 12.31 2.71
N SER A 211 -19.13 13.22 2.00
CA SER A 211 -18.60 14.54 1.65
C SER A 211 -18.12 15.35 2.85
N SER A 212 -18.81 15.26 4.00
CA SER A 212 -18.43 15.93 5.25
C SER A 212 -17.16 15.39 5.89
N HIS A 213 -16.72 14.18 5.51
CA HIS A 213 -15.54 13.50 6.05
C HIS A 213 -14.34 13.56 5.10
N VAL A 214 -14.51 14.14 3.91
CA VAL A 214 -13.48 14.19 2.87
C VAL A 214 -13.17 15.64 2.55
N LEU A 215 -11.94 16.05 2.87
CA LEU A 215 -11.37 17.28 2.35
C LEU A 215 -10.62 16.96 1.05
N HIS A 216 -11.13 17.46 -0.08
CA HIS A 216 -10.49 17.29 -1.38
C HIS A 216 -10.34 18.66 -2.04
N MET A 217 -9.10 18.99 -2.41
CA MET A 217 -8.77 20.20 -3.14
C MET A 217 -8.03 19.81 -4.42
N THR A 218 -8.38 20.44 -5.53
CA THR A 218 -7.64 20.25 -6.77
C THR A 218 -6.45 21.20 -6.83
N LYS A 219 -5.51 20.94 -7.74
CA LYS A 219 -4.40 21.88 -7.97
C LYS A 219 -4.89 23.20 -8.54
N GLU A 220 -5.97 23.20 -9.29
CA GLU A 220 -6.57 24.40 -9.88
C GLU A 220 -7.20 25.29 -8.80
N ASP A 221 -7.76 24.69 -7.74
CA ASP A 221 -8.31 25.44 -6.59
C ASP A 221 -7.22 26.10 -5.75
N CYS A 222 -6.01 25.53 -5.72
CA CYS A 222 -4.94 25.95 -4.79
C CYS A 222 -3.78 26.70 -5.44
N LEU A 223 -3.49 26.44 -6.72
CA LEU A 223 -2.24 26.83 -7.37
C LEU A 223 -2.49 27.29 -8.80
N THR A 224 -1.79 28.35 -9.21
CA THR A 224 -1.74 28.78 -10.62
C THR A 224 -0.61 28.04 -11.33
N LEU A 225 -0.92 26.88 -11.91
CA LEU A 225 0.03 26.09 -12.70
C LEU A 225 -0.30 26.17 -14.20
N PRO A 226 0.71 26.12 -15.10
CA PRO A 226 0.45 26.03 -16.53
C PRO A 226 -0.27 24.72 -16.88
N SER A 227 -0.96 24.71 -18.02
CA SER A 227 -1.73 23.54 -18.47
C SER A 227 -0.81 22.34 -18.75
N LYS A 228 -1.28 21.14 -18.40
CA LYS A 228 -0.52 19.91 -18.59
C LYS A 228 -0.62 19.42 -20.04
N THR A 229 0.47 19.55 -20.80
CA THR A 229 0.58 18.96 -22.14
C THR A 229 0.80 17.44 -22.07
N ARG A 230 0.10 16.68 -22.92
CA ARG A 230 0.29 15.23 -23.07
C ARG A 230 0.56 14.92 -24.54
N GLU A 231 1.72 14.35 -24.82
CA GLU A 231 2.12 13.94 -26.16
C GLU A 231 2.30 12.42 -26.22
N TYR A 232 1.71 11.79 -27.24
CA TYR A 232 1.86 10.36 -27.49
C TYR A 232 2.73 10.15 -28.73
N ARG A 233 3.99 9.76 -28.52
CA ARG A 233 4.91 9.46 -29.62
C ARG A 233 4.82 8.01 -30.04
N LYS A 234 4.63 7.78 -31.34
CA LYS A 234 4.82 6.47 -31.96
C LYS A 234 6.31 6.25 -32.15
N VAL A 235 6.81 5.13 -31.63
CA VAL A 235 8.23 4.77 -31.73
C VAL A 235 8.35 3.65 -32.77
N PRO A 236 9.17 3.82 -33.82
CA PRO A 236 9.43 2.74 -34.77
C PRO A 236 10.18 1.62 -34.05
N VAL A 237 9.79 0.38 -34.32
CA VAL A 237 10.40 -0.80 -33.73
C VAL A 237 11.43 -1.36 -34.72
N SER A 238 12.65 -1.63 -34.28
CA SER A 238 13.65 -2.28 -35.14
C SER A 238 13.21 -3.70 -35.49
N SER A 239 13.56 -4.21 -36.68
CA SER A 239 13.22 -5.57 -37.11
C SER A 239 13.62 -6.67 -36.11
N ARG A 240 14.74 -6.48 -35.39
CA ARG A 240 15.16 -7.38 -34.30
C ARG A 240 14.10 -7.47 -33.19
N HIS A 241 13.60 -6.33 -32.73
CA HIS A 241 12.60 -6.26 -31.67
C HIS A 241 11.21 -6.71 -32.16
N GLU A 242 10.88 -6.49 -33.44
CA GLU A 242 9.67 -7.04 -34.05
C GLU A 242 9.68 -8.57 -34.03
N MET A 243 10.79 -9.19 -34.44
CA MET A 243 10.96 -10.64 -34.37
C MET A 243 10.86 -11.18 -32.93
N LEU A 244 11.51 -10.53 -31.97
CA LEU A 244 11.42 -10.91 -30.55
C LEU A 244 9.99 -10.83 -30.01
N HIS A 245 9.27 -9.78 -30.38
CA HIS A 245 7.88 -9.60 -29.99
C HIS A 245 6.97 -10.64 -30.66
N ALA A 246 7.16 -10.92 -31.94
CA ALA A 246 6.40 -11.95 -32.67
C ALA A 246 6.61 -13.34 -32.05
N ASN A 247 7.86 -13.71 -31.73
CA ASN A 247 8.17 -14.97 -31.06
C ASN A 247 7.49 -15.06 -29.67
N ALA A 248 7.59 -13.99 -28.86
CA ALA A 248 6.92 -13.95 -27.56
C ALA A 248 5.39 -14.02 -27.66
N MET A 249 4.81 -13.46 -28.73
CA MET A 249 3.38 -13.53 -29.01
C MET A 249 2.95 -14.94 -29.41
N GLN A 250 3.74 -15.64 -30.23
CA GLN A 250 3.52 -17.04 -30.55
C GLN A 250 3.62 -17.93 -29.32
N ASP A 251 4.60 -17.69 -28.44
CA ASP A 251 4.71 -18.42 -27.17
C ASP A 251 3.49 -18.21 -26.29
N LEU A 252 2.99 -16.97 -26.19
CA LEU A 252 1.77 -16.67 -25.46
C LEU A 252 0.56 -17.40 -26.06
N ALA A 253 0.42 -17.41 -27.39
CA ALA A 253 -0.66 -18.12 -28.06
C ALA A 253 -0.60 -19.63 -27.79
N LYS A 254 0.60 -20.24 -27.81
CA LYS A 254 0.80 -21.65 -27.46
C LYS A 254 0.41 -21.94 -26.01
N SER A 255 0.89 -21.13 -25.07
CA SER A 255 0.56 -21.28 -23.64
C SER A 255 -0.94 -21.10 -23.40
N TYR A 256 -1.59 -20.16 -24.08
CA TYR A 256 -3.04 -19.94 -23.97
C TYR A 256 -3.84 -21.12 -24.53
N SER A 257 -3.47 -21.64 -25.70
CA SER A 257 -4.12 -22.82 -26.29
C SER A 257 -3.99 -24.05 -25.40
N ALA A 258 -2.80 -24.31 -24.86
CA ALA A 258 -2.57 -25.40 -23.91
C ALA A 258 -3.40 -25.20 -22.63
N TYR A 259 -3.42 -23.98 -22.09
CA TYR A 259 -4.24 -23.64 -20.93
C TYR A 259 -5.74 -23.86 -21.19
N SER A 260 -6.24 -23.44 -22.34
CA SER A 260 -7.64 -23.62 -22.74
C SER A 260 -8.03 -25.09 -22.85
N GLN A 261 -7.15 -25.94 -23.40
CA GLN A 261 -7.38 -27.39 -23.47
C GLN A 261 -7.41 -28.03 -22.07
N LEU A 262 -6.53 -27.60 -21.17
CA LEU A 262 -6.53 -28.04 -19.78
C LEU A 262 -7.76 -27.54 -19.01
N GLN A 263 -8.25 -26.33 -19.32
CA GLN A 263 -9.52 -25.82 -18.79
C GLN A 263 -10.68 -26.73 -19.20
N THR A 264 -10.81 -27.06 -20.48
CA THR A 264 -11.88 -27.94 -20.97
C THR A 264 -11.85 -29.33 -20.37
N SER A 265 -10.66 -29.85 -20.07
CA SER A 265 -10.46 -31.16 -19.43
C SER A 265 -10.41 -31.11 -17.91
N ASN A 266 -10.61 -29.93 -17.29
CA ASN A 266 -10.46 -29.70 -15.86
C ASN A 266 -9.14 -30.16 -15.24
N LYS A 267 -8.04 -30.07 -15.99
CA LYS A 267 -6.70 -30.42 -15.54
C LYS A 267 -5.82 -29.19 -15.32
N VAL A 268 -6.43 -28.02 -15.10
CA VAL A 268 -5.69 -26.78 -14.82
C VAL A 268 -5.02 -26.88 -13.46
N ASP A 269 -3.71 -26.75 -13.43
CA ASP A 269 -2.91 -26.67 -12.23
C ASP A 269 -2.21 -25.30 -12.09
N GLU A 270 -1.49 -25.13 -10.98
CA GLU A 270 -0.72 -23.91 -10.69
C GLU A 270 0.39 -23.69 -11.73
N SER A 271 1.08 -24.77 -12.13
CA SER A 271 2.13 -24.76 -13.15
C SER A 271 1.65 -24.21 -14.50
N SER A 272 0.46 -24.59 -14.94
CA SER A 272 -0.14 -24.10 -16.19
C SER A 272 -0.50 -22.61 -16.13
N ASN A 273 -0.96 -22.12 -14.96
CA ASN A 273 -1.18 -20.69 -14.75
C ASN A 273 0.14 -19.93 -14.77
N ASP A 274 1.18 -20.44 -14.10
CA ASP A 274 2.51 -19.83 -14.08
C ASP A 274 3.15 -19.77 -15.47
N ALA A 275 2.98 -20.82 -16.28
CA ALA A 275 3.44 -20.83 -17.66
C ALA A 275 2.77 -19.73 -18.51
N LEU A 276 1.45 -19.58 -18.39
CA LEU A 276 0.68 -18.54 -19.08
C LEU A 276 1.08 -17.13 -18.62
N LEU A 277 1.17 -16.91 -17.30
CA LEU A 277 1.59 -15.63 -16.72
C LEU A 277 3.05 -15.29 -17.10
N GLY A 278 3.92 -16.29 -17.13
CA GLY A 278 5.30 -16.15 -17.59
C GLY A 278 5.39 -15.75 -19.07
N ALA A 279 4.55 -16.33 -19.94
CA ALA A 279 4.48 -15.91 -21.35
C ALA A 279 4.00 -14.47 -21.50
N PHE A 280 2.98 -14.06 -20.73
CA PHE A 280 2.56 -12.65 -20.67
C PHE A 280 3.69 -11.72 -20.21
N ALA A 281 4.45 -12.11 -19.19
CA ALA A 281 5.58 -11.34 -18.69
C ALA A 281 6.67 -11.17 -19.76
N ARG A 282 7.01 -12.24 -20.50
CA ARG A 282 7.97 -12.20 -21.62
C ARG A 282 7.52 -11.29 -22.75
N LEU A 283 6.24 -11.34 -23.13
CA LEU A 283 5.69 -10.44 -24.15
C LEU A 283 5.81 -8.96 -23.72
N ARG A 284 5.45 -8.66 -22.47
CA ARG A 284 5.59 -7.30 -21.90
C ARG A 284 7.05 -6.85 -21.84
N GLN A 285 7.98 -7.78 -21.56
CA GLN A 285 9.42 -7.53 -21.56
C GLN A 285 9.93 -7.18 -22.96
N ALA A 286 9.57 -7.97 -23.98
CA ALA A 286 9.95 -7.71 -25.37
C ALA A 286 9.45 -6.32 -25.83
N ALA A 287 8.19 -5.99 -25.53
CA ALA A 287 7.61 -4.68 -25.84
C ALA A 287 8.27 -3.52 -25.07
N SER A 288 8.79 -3.77 -23.86
CA SER A 288 9.47 -2.75 -23.06
C SER A 288 10.90 -2.49 -23.57
N PHE A 289 11.63 -3.53 -23.95
CA PHE A 289 12.98 -3.38 -24.52
C PHE A 289 12.99 -2.65 -25.86
N ALA A 290 11.98 -2.88 -26.70
CA ALA A 290 11.82 -2.19 -27.98
C ALA A 290 11.77 -0.65 -27.84
N LYS A 291 11.41 -0.14 -26.66
CA LYS A 291 11.24 1.30 -26.41
C LYS A 291 12.48 1.96 -25.80
N VAL A 292 13.49 1.19 -25.38
CA VAL A 292 14.63 1.71 -24.60
C VAL A 292 15.35 2.81 -25.36
N ASP A 293 15.79 2.52 -26.59
CA ASP A 293 16.68 3.41 -27.34
C ASP A 293 15.96 4.72 -27.72
N ALA A 294 14.71 4.61 -28.13
CA ALA A 294 13.87 5.78 -28.40
C ALA A 294 13.59 6.61 -27.13
N THR A 295 13.41 5.95 -25.98
CA THR A 295 13.22 6.65 -24.70
C THR A 295 14.50 7.38 -24.28
N VAL A 296 15.68 6.76 -24.46
CA VAL A 296 16.98 7.40 -24.23
C VAL A 296 17.15 8.62 -25.13
N SER A 297 16.89 8.47 -26.43
CA SER A 297 17.00 9.55 -27.41
C SER A 297 16.08 10.72 -27.06
N LEU A 298 14.82 10.42 -26.72
CA LEU A 298 13.86 11.42 -26.27
C LEU A 298 14.28 12.12 -24.97
N ALA A 299 14.77 11.37 -23.99
CA ALA A 299 15.23 11.96 -22.75
C ALA A 299 16.42 12.91 -22.96
N LYS A 300 17.34 12.55 -23.87
CA LYS A 300 18.48 13.41 -24.23
C LYS A 300 18.03 14.72 -24.90
N SER A 301 17.16 14.65 -25.91
CA SER A 301 16.67 15.85 -26.58
C SER A 301 15.84 16.75 -25.65
N LEU A 302 15.09 16.17 -24.73
CA LEU A 302 14.38 16.95 -23.71
C LEU A 302 15.34 17.62 -22.73
N LEU A 303 16.45 16.98 -22.34
CA LEU A 303 17.44 17.57 -21.43
C LEU A 303 18.24 18.73 -22.03
N GLU A 304 18.23 18.90 -23.36
CA GLU A 304 18.81 20.08 -24.02
C GLU A 304 17.98 21.34 -23.76
N VAL A 305 16.66 21.19 -23.59
CA VAL A 305 15.71 22.30 -23.41
C VAL A 305 15.28 22.42 -21.94
N GLU A 306 15.00 21.30 -21.30
CA GLU A 306 14.41 21.22 -19.97
C GLU A 306 15.47 20.93 -18.90
N PRO A 307 15.31 21.48 -17.68
CA PRO A 307 16.29 21.33 -16.63
C PRO A 307 16.43 19.89 -16.11
N ALA A 308 15.34 19.12 -16.15
CA ALA A 308 15.27 17.76 -15.64
C ALA A 308 14.19 16.93 -16.34
N VAL A 309 14.44 15.62 -16.44
CA VAL A 309 13.48 14.66 -17.02
C VAL A 309 13.26 13.52 -16.01
N VAL A 310 11.98 13.16 -15.81
CA VAL A 310 11.58 12.03 -14.97
C VAL A 310 11.09 10.88 -15.85
N VAL A 311 11.75 9.73 -15.75
CA VAL A 311 11.38 8.51 -16.47
C VAL A 311 10.74 7.52 -15.50
N ARG A 312 9.51 7.08 -15.78
CA ARG A 312 8.79 6.09 -14.96
C ARG A 312 8.67 4.76 -15.69
N CYS A 313 9.05 3.68 -15.01
CA CYS A 313 9.05 2.32 -15.55
C CYS A 313 8.32 1.36 -14.60
N HIS A 314 7.47 0.47 -15.12
CA HIS A 314 6.62 -0.37 -14.26
C HIS A 314 7.22 -1.72 -13.85
N ASP A 315 8.17 -2.36 -14.56
CA ASP A 315 8.61 -3.73 -14.16
C ASP A 315 9.99 -4.17 -14.67
N PHE A 316 10.87 -3.26 -15.08
CA PHE A 316 12.16 -3.68 -15.66
C PHE A 316 13.33 -2.92 -15.04
N PHE A 317 13.89 -3.51 -13.98
CA PHE A 317 15.18 -3.12 -13.41
C PHE A 317 16.30 -3.07 -14.48
N LEU A 318 16.26 -3.98 -15.48
CA LEU A 318 17.21 -3.98 -16.59
C LEU A 318 17.10 -2.76 -17.51
N LEU A 319 15.89 -2.20 -17.67
CA LEU A 319 15.68 -0.93 -18.39
C LEU A 319 16.32 0.23 -17.61
N PHE A 320 16.13 0.25 -16.29
CA PHE A 320 16.78 1.22 -15.40
C PHE A 320 18.31 1.13 -15.48
N VAL A 321 18.88 -0.09 -15.39
CA VAL A 321 20.34 -0.31 -15.49
C VAL A 321 20.89 0.12 -16.86
N ARG A 322 20.16 -0.12 -17.96
CA ARG A 322 20.57 0.31 -19.31
C ARG A 322 20.49 1.83 -19.47
N LEU A 323 19.46 2.47 -18.91
CA LEU A 323 19.31 3.93 -18.88
C LEU A 323 20.43 4.61 -18.08
N GLN A 324 20.77 4.05 -16.91
CA GLN A 324 21.86 4.54 -16.06
C GLN A 324 23.23 4.40 -16.74
N ARG A 325 23.52 3.26 -17.39
CA ARG A 325 24.77 3.04 -18.13
C ARG A 325 24.97 3.98 -19.33
N ASN A 326 23.89 4.46 -19.94
CA ASN A 326 23.94 5.37 -21.08
C ASN A 326 23.85 6.86 -20.71
N SER A 327 23.67 7.17 -19.42
CA SER A 327 23.46 8.54 -18.93
C SER A 327 24.50 8.87 -17.86
N ASN A 328 25.66 9.39 -18.28
CA ASN A 328 26.71 9.89 -17.37
C ASN A 328 26.33 11.20 -16.64
N SER A 329 25.08 11.64 -16.71
CA SER A 329 24.61 12.93 -16.17
C SER A 329 23.55 12.72 -15.10
N CYS A 330 23.79 13.29 -13.91
CA CYS A 330 22.91 13.29 -12.72
C CYS A 330 21.54 13.98 -12.89
N ARG A 331 21.06 14.17 -14.13
CA ARG A 331 19.84 14.92 -14.48
C ARG A 331 18.67 14.02 -14.90
N VAL A 332 18.88 12.71 -14.95
CA VAL A 332 17.85 11.69 -15.23
C VAL A 332 17.43 11.01 -13.93
N PHE A 333 16.19 11.24 -13.51
CA PHE A 333 15.60 10.52 -12.38
C PHE A 333 14.72 9.39 -12.90
N ALA A 334 15.09 8.16 -12.58
CA ALA A 334 14.30 6.99 -12.93
C ALA A 334 13.74 6.33 -11.67
N PHE A 335 12.41 6.16 -11.63
CA PHE A 335 11.71 5.54 -10.50
C PHE A 335 11.16 4.17 -10.91
N LEU A 336 11.47 3.16 -10.11
CA LEU A 336 10.93 1.81 -10.23
C LEU A 336 9.75 1.68 -9.26
N HIS A 337 8.55 1.37 -9.77
CA HIS A 337 7.40 1.07 -8.93
C HIS A 337 7.23 -0.45 -8.81
N THR A 338 8.11 -1.12 -8.09
CA THR A 338 8.00 -2.57 -7.82
C THR A 338 7.44 -2.83 -6.43
N CYS A 339 6.30 -3.52 -6.38
CA CYS A 339 5.72 -4.09 -5.16
C CYS A 339 6.43 -5.41 -4.73
N LEU A 340 7.65 -5.67 -5.20
CA LEU A 340 8.48 -6.80 -4.79
C LEU A 340 9.83 -6.28 -4.29
N ARG A 341 10.17 -6.71 -3.07
CA ARG A 341 11.39 -6.39 -2.31
C ARG A 341 12.67 -6.64 -3.12
N ILE A 342 13.32 -5.57 -3.58
CA ILE A 342 14.79 -5.47 -3.71
C ILE A 342 15.17 -4.04 -3.35
N PHE A 343 15.90 -3.89 -2.25
CA PHE A 343 16.52 -2.65 -1.79
C PHE A 343 17.69 -2.31 -2.74
N CYS A 344 17.68 -1.14 -3.35
CA CYS A 344 18.88 -0.48 -3.83
C CYS A 344 18.63 1.04 -3.86
N LEU A 345 19.02 1.69 -2.77
CA LEU A 345 19.19 3.13 -2.68
C LEU A 345 20.60 3.45 -3.18
N VAL A 346 20.70 4.30 -4.21
CA VAL A 346 21.86 5.17 -4.37
C VAL A 346 21.34 6.60 -4.29
N SER A 347 21.80 7.29 -3.26
CA SER A 347 21.32 8.56 -2.70
C SER A 347 21.11 9.69 -3.72
N PHE A 348 20.02 10.46 -3.56
CA PHE A 348 20.08 11.77 -2.88
C PHE A 348 18.66 12.29 -2.61
N SER A 349 18.35 12.49 -1.32
CA SER A 349 17.35 13.40 -0.75
C SER A 349 15.89 13.32 -1.28
N ILE A 350 15.09 12.39 -0.74
CA ILE A 350 13.61 12.44 -0.78
C ILE A 350 13.12 12.07 0.63
N ARG A 351 12.92 13.07 1.50
CA ARG A 351 11.65 13.72 1.87
C ARG A 351 10.63 12.73 2.47
N TYR A 352 10.57 12.80 3.80
CA TYR A 352 9.78 12.01 4.71
C TYR A 352 8.29 12.39 4.70
N LEU A 353 7.49 11.42 5.15
CA LEU A 353 6.11 11.56 5.60
C LEU A 353 6.00 12.61 6.71
N HIS A 354 5.07 13.55 6.57
CA HIS A 354 4.74 14.50 7.63
C HIS A 354 3.47 14.08 8.35
N VAL A 355 3.55 13.99 9.67
CA VAL A 355 2.47 13.72 10.61
C VAL A 355 2.69 14.68 11.78
N LEU A 356 1.71 15.57 12.02
CA LEU A 356 1.69 16.53 13.13
C LEU A 356 1.18 15.89 14.42
#